data_AF-A0A1D9NZE2-F1
#
_entry.id   AF-A0A1D9NZE2-F1
#
_cell.length_a   1.000
_cell.length_b   1.000
_cell.length_c   1.000
_cell.angle_alpha   90.00
_cell.angle_beta   90.00
_cell.angle_gamma   90.00
#
_symmetry.space_group_name_H-M   'P 1'
#
loop_
_entity.id
_entity.type
_entity.pdbx_description
1 polymer ?
#
loop_
_entity_poly.entity_id
_entity_poly.type
_entity_poly.pdbx_seq_one_letter_code
_entity_poly.pdbx_strand_id
1 'polypeptide(L)'
;MSGLKDLFFGNDEEREDKNVENENLVTVDMNVGEIITKHPLAAQFLMECGMGCIHCPASQMESLAEACAVHGIDGEEIVDALNDYLLEHNA
;
A
#
# COMPACT_ATOMS: atom_id res chain seq x y z
N MET A 1 -19.04 -31.70 26.87
CA MET A 1 -17.60 -31.38 26.72
C MET A 1 -17.46 -30.49 25.50
N SER A 2 -17.72 -29.20 25.69
CA SER A 2 -17.58 -28.16 24.67
C SER A 2 -16.41 -27.29 25.13
N GLY A 3 -15.44 -27.01 24.26
CA GLY A 3 -14.33 -26.12 24.62
C GLY A 3 -12.94 -26.57 24.15
N LEU A 4 -12.82 -27.15 22.95
CA LEU A 4 -11.51 -27.25 22.28
C LEU A 4 -11.54 -26.86 20.79
N LYS A 5 -12.69 -26.49 20.23
CA LYS A 5 -12.78 -25.96 18.86
C LYS A 5 -12.61 -24.43 18.77
N ASP A 6 -12.64 -23.73 19.90
CA ASP A 6 -12.63 -22.26 19.95
C ASP A 6 -11.22 -21.64 20.12
N LEU A 7 -10.16 -22.46 20.07
CA LEU A 7 -8.78 -21.99 20.29
C LEU A 7 -7.92 -21.92 19.02
N PHE A 8 -8.44 -22.39 17.88
CA PHE A 8 -7.69 -22.43 16.60
C PHE A 8 -8.42 -21.77 15.42
N PHE A 9 -9.71 -21.46 15.55
CA PHE A 9 -10.49 -20.75 14.55
C PHE A 9 -10.89 -19.39 15.11
N GLY A 10 -9.88 -18.56 15.35
CA GLY A 10 -10.10 -17.13 15.59
C GLY A 10 -10.55 -16.49 14.29
N ASN A 11 -11.86 -16.31 14.16
CA ASN A 11 -12.49 -15.20 13.46
C ASN A 11 -11.87 -14.87 12.09
N ASP A 12 -12.24 -15.63 11.06
CA ASP A 12 -12.17 -15.15 9.68
C ASP A 12 -13.15 -13.97 9.57
N GLU A 13 -12.71 -12.81 10.03
CA GLU A 13 -13.37 -11.53 9.80
C GLU A 13 -13.26 -11.28 8.31
N GLU A 14 -14.34 -11.62 7.59
CA GLU A 14 -14.64 -11.15 6.25
C GLU A 14 -14.46 -9.62 6.22
N ARG A 15 -13.31 -9.16 5.73
CA ARG A 15 -13.13 -7.76 5.37
C ARG A 15 -13.72 -7.56 3.98
N GLU A 16 -15.01 -7.26 3.95
CA GLU A 16 -15.65 -6.63 2.79
C GLU A 16 -15.08 -5.20 2.63
N ASP A 17 -14.01 -5.05 1.84
CA ASP A 17 -13.61 -3.73 1.37
C ASP A 17 -14.23 -3.47 0.00
N LYS A 18 -15.38 -2.80 0.05
CA LYS A 18 -16.14 -2.29 -1.10
C LYS A 18 -15.50 -0.99 -1.60
N ASN A 19 -14.83 -1.03 -2.75
CA ASN A 19 -14.85 0.03 -3.77
C ASN A 19 -14.05 -0.41 -5.01
N VAL A 20 -14.70 -1.15 -5.90
CA VAL A 20 -14.21 -1.41 -7.25
C VAL A 20 -14.61 -0.23 -8.13
N GLU A 21 -13.93 0.91 -7.97
CA GLU A 21 -13.97 1.99 -8.96
C GLU A 21 -12.53 2.52 -9.13
N ASN A 22 -11.91 2.18 -10.27
CA ASN A 22 -10.52 2.39 -10.68
C ASN A 22 -9.45 1.41 -10.15
N GLU A 23 -9.43 0.22 -10.76
CA GLU A 23 -8.47 -0.86 -10.53
C GLU A 23 -6.99 -0.47 -10.77
N ASN A 24 -6.67 0.73 -11.26
CA ASN A 24 -5.31 1.20 -11.55
C ASN A 24 -4.85 2.40 -10.71
N LEU A 25 -5.73 3.01 -9.91
CA LEU A 25 -5.33 4.12 -9.04
C LEU A 25 -4.74 3.59 -7.74
N VAL A 26 -3.76 4.31 -7.24
CA VAL A 26 -3.15 4.13 -5.92
C VAL A 26 -3.81 5.08 -4.93
N THR A 27 -4.00 4.64 -3.68
CA THR A 27 -4.47 5.49 -2.58
C THR A 27 -3.48 5.49 -1.42
N VAL A 28 -3.60 6.46 -0.51
CA VAL A 28 -2.71 6.64 0.64
C VAL A 28 -2.75 5.48 1.64
N ASP A 29 -3.90 4.80 1.71
CA ASP A 29 -4.15 3.69 2.62
C ASP A 29 -3.60 2.35 2.08
N MET A 30 -3.23 2.29 0.80
CA MET A 30 -2.67 1.08 0.21
C MET A 30 -1.30 0.77 0.82
N ASN A 31 -1.06 -0.51 1.04
CA ASN A 31 0.25 -0.97 1.48
C ASN A 31 1.29 -0.76 0.38
N VAL A 32 2.46 -0.27 0.76
CA VAL A 32 3.59 -0.04 -0.14
C VAL A 32 3.93 -1.29 -0.96
N GLY A 33 3.93 -2.47 -0.33
CA GLY A 33 4.23 -3.73 -1.04
C GLY A 33 3.17 -4.12 -2.06
N GLU A 34 1.90 -3.79 -1.81
CA GLU A 34 0.82 -3.97 -2.76
C GLU A 34 0.99 -3.04 -3.96
N ILE A 35 1.26 -1.76 -3.70
CA ILE A 35 1.49 -0.74 -4.73
C ILE A 35 2.64 -1.17 -5.66
N ILE A 36 3.77 -1.62 -5.12
CA ILE A 36 4.94 -2.03 -5.92
C ILE A 36 4.65 -3.31 -6.72
N THR A 37 3.93 -4.27 -6.11
CA THR A 37 3.55 -5.50 -6.81
C THR A 37 2.65 -5.21 -8.00
N LYS A 38 1.71 -4.28 -7.83
CA LYS A 38 0.76 -3.85 -8.86
C LYS A 38 1.40 -2.94 -9.91
N HIS A 39 2.31 -2.07 -9.47
CA HIS A 39 2.99 -1.07 -10.28
C HIS A 39 4.50 -1.11 -10.01
N PRO A 40 5.28 -1.96 -10.71
CA PRO A 40 6.73 -2.07 -10.48
C PRO A 40 7.49 -0.74 -10.65
N LEU A 41 7.00 0.16 -11.52
CA LEU A 41 7.57 1.50 -11.72
C LEU A 41 7.36 2.43 -10.52
N ALA A 42 6.37 2.17 -9.66
CA ALA A 42 6.15 2.94 -8.45
C ALA A 42 7.37 2.87 -7.52
N ALA A 43 8.06 1.73 -7.45
CA ALA A 43 9.26 1.58 -6.64
C ALA A 43 10.34 2.62 -7.00
N GLN A 44 10.57 2.83 -8.30
CA GLN A 44 11.54 3.81 -8.76
C GLN A 44 11.11 5.23 -8.38
N PHE A 45 9.86 5.59 -8.66
CA PHE A 45 9.31 6.91 -8.34
C PHE A 45 9.43 7.23 -6.84
N LEU A 46 8.98 6.30 -5.98
CA LEU A 46 9.01 6.48 -4.53
C LEU A 46 10.45 6.64 -4.00
N MET A 47 11.42 5.92 -4.58
CA MET A 47 12.83 6.09 -4.24
C MET A 47 13.36 7.47 -4.64
N GLU A 48 12.96 8.00 -5.80
CA GLU A 48 13.31 9.35 -6.26
C GLU A 48 12.69 10.44 -5.37
N CYS A 49 11.51 10.18 -4.79
CA CYS A 49 10.88 11.02 -3.76
C CYS A 49 11.54 10.94 -2.37
N GLY A 50 12.61 10.16 -2.21
CA GLY A 50 13.35 10.05 -0.95
C GLY A 50 12.96 8.86 -0.07
N MET A 51 12.06 7.98 -0.53
CA MET A 51 11.69 6.75 0.18
C MET A 51 12.63 5.58 -0.19
N GLY A 52 13.93 5.75 0.06
CA GLY A 52 14.94 4.74 -0.28
C GLY A 52 14.79 3.39 0.46
N CYS A 53 14.08 3.38 1.58
CA CYS A 53 13.83 2.18 2.40
C CYS A 53 12.65 1.34 1.92
N ILE A 54 12.04 1.66 0.77
CA ILE A 54 10.79 1.05 0.32
C ILE A 54 10.83 -0.49 0.25
N HIS A 55 12.00 -1.07 -0.03
CA HIS A 55 12.22 -2.53 -0.11
C HIS A 55 12.49 -3.21 1.24
N CYS A 56 12.54 -2.46 2.33
CA CYS A 56 12.64 -3.04 3.66
C CYS A 56 11.37 -3.86 3.95
N PRO A 57 11.48 -5.08 4.49
CA PRO A 57 10.30 -5.88 4.86
C PRO A 57 9.32 -5.15 5.78
N ALA A 58 9.81 -4.22 6.61
CA ALA A 58 8.96 -3.38 7.44
C ALA A 58 8.12 -2.42 6.58
N SER A 59 8.76 -1.65 5.69
CA SER A 59 8.07 -0.67 4.85
C SER A 59 7.13 -1.28 3.82
N GLN A 60 7.35 -2.53 3.41
CA GLN A 60 6.40 -3.25 2.55
C GLN A 60 5.05 -3.53 3.24
N MET A 61 5.02 -3.57 4.58
CA MET A 61 3.82 -3.79 5.39
C MET A 61 3.20 -2.48 5.92
N GLU A 62 3.82 -1.33 5.66
CA GLU A 62 3.30 -0.01 6.02
C GLU A 62 2.37 0.49 4.90
N SER A 63 1.35 1.25 5.28
CA SER A 63 0.60 2.07 4.30
C SER A 63 1.52 3.12 3.70
N LEU A 64 1.19 3.60 2.50
CA LEU A 64 1.95 4.67 1.86
C LEU A 64 1.98 5.94 2.73
N ALA A 65 0.87 6.27 3.39
CA ALA A 65 0.80 7.39 4.34
C ALA A 65 1.79 7.25 5.51
N GLU A 66 1.84 6.07 6.15
CA GLU A 66 2.76 5.81 7.26
C GLU A 66 4.21 5.88 6.82
N ALA A 67 4.53 5.30 5.66
CA ALA A 67 5.86 5.38 5.08
C ALA A 67 6.26 6.84 4.80
N CYS A 68 5.37 7.65 4.22
CA CYS A 68 5.62 9.08 3.98
C CYS A 68 5.82 9.86 5.29
N ALA A 69 5.03 9.56 6.32
CA ALA A 69 5.08 10.24 7.62
C ALA A 69 6.43 10.08 8.33
N VAL A 70 7.08 8.91 8.23
CA VAL A 70 8.43 8.67 8.80
C VAL A 70 9.48 9.60 8.18
N HIS A 71 9.26 10.00 6.93
CA HIS A 71 10.15 10.87 6.16
C HIS A 71 9.70 12.35 6.13
N GLY A 72 8.58 12.68 6.78
CA GLY A 72 8.01 14.04 6.79
C GLY A 72 7.48 14.49 5.44
N ILE A 73 7.03 13.55 4.61
CA ILE A 73 6.46 13.78 3.28
C ILE A 73 4.92 13.70 3.39
N ASP A 74 4.20 14.52 2.64
CA ASP A 74 2.75 14.42 2.55
C ASP A 74 2.34 13.23 1.67
N GLY A 75 1.59 12.29 2.24
CA GLY A 75 1.14 11.09 1.53
C GLY A 75 0.19 11.39 0.38
N GLU A 76 -0.66 12.41 0.52
CA GLU A 76 -1.63 12.79 -0.53
C GLU A 76 -0.91 13.36 -1.75
N GLU A 77 0.08 14.24 -1.53
CA GLU A 77 0.90 14.78 -2.62
C GLU A 77 1.67 13.68 -3.37
N ILE A 78 2.15 12.66 -2.66
CA ILE A 78 2.84 11.52 -3.27
C ILE A 78 1.87 10.67 -4.08
N VAL A 79 0.67 10.42 -3.58
CA VAL A 79 -0.34 9.63 -4.30
C VAL A 79 -0.75 10.31 -5.59
N ASP A 80 -1.03 11.61 -5.55
CA ASP A 80 -1.37 12.38 -6.75
C ASP A 80 -0.24 12.31 -7.78
N ALA A 81 0.99 12.61 -7.35
CA ALA A 81 2.15 12.59 -8.24
C ALA A 81 2.48 11.17 -8.77
N LEU A 82 2.29 10.13 -7.94
CA LEU A 82 2.47 8.75 -8.36
C LEU A 82 1.40 8.34 -9.37
N ASN A 83 0.15 8.68 -9.14
CA ASN A 83 -0.94 8.37 -10.08
C ASN A 83 -0.72 9.07 -11.43
N ASP A 84 -0.32 10.34 -11.43
CA ASP A 84 0.04 11.06 -12.65
C ASP A 84 1.22 10.40 -13.36
N TYR A 85 2.28 10.06 -12.62
CA TYR A 85 3.44 9.35 -13.17
C TYR A 85 3.04 8.01 -13.80
N LEU A 86 2.21 7.22 -13.11
CA LEU A 86 1.70 5.96 -13.63
C LEU A 86 0.84 6.19 -14.86
N LEU A 87 -0.04 7.20 -14.91
CA LEU A 87 -0.86 7.50 -16.08
C LEU A 87 -0.02 7.88 -17.31
N GLU A 88 1.06 8.63 -17.13
CA GLU A 88 1.98 9.00 -18.22
C GLU A 88 2.82 7.82 -18.72
N HIS A 89 3.02 6.82 -17.86
CA HIS A 89 3.83 5.64 -18.14
C HIS A 89 2.98 4.34 -18.23
N ASN A 90 1.64 4.47 -18.26
CA ASN A 90 0.68 3.36 -18.16
C ASN A 90 0.64 2.55 -19.48
N ALA A 91 0.59 1.23 -19.47
CA ALA A 91 0.43 0.25 -18.39
C ALA A 91 1.14 -1.06 -18.78
#